data_AF-A0A8H3LWF2-F1
#
_entry.id   AF-A0A8H3LWF2-F1
#
_cell.length_a   1.000
_cell.length_b   1.000
_cell.length_c   1.000
_cell.angle_alpha   90.00
_cell.angle_beta   90.00
_cell.angle_gamma   90.00
#
_symmetry.space_group_name_H-M   'P 1'
#
loop_
_entity.id
_entity.type
_entity.pdbx_description
1 polymer ?
#
loop_
_entity_poly.entity_id
_entity_poly.type
_entity_poly.pdbx_seq_one_letter_code
_entity_poly.pdbx_strand_id
1 'polypeptide(L)'
;MEFLTVHDYDKHIQNQQELRSMKYSKLVNFILHSLHNTKDYIESANILFEIFENIEQKDYLNNFIILTICDWPNQINLRRAITLKLNKKDNSEISSQILIYHNLFGENKILVQKPKSRLIDLILSLTFYEWKNIRNLIINRFENIKDIEYLTMIDLLDNSLPFTLKIYTKLFKCRIYEGYLESIVKIWVLFQRLQRHNYNKAPLIFLSNVFYWTLNEYPIIDILKNNLSIFNDYFVENFYSSLRYQTAESNTNIQIIQKAKVIDIERNDKEFKNAFINVRSTKFSKVKLISLKKKISLFLLSLFDKIYHNLGRTKNNSDETIEFPSFNNRIMDIRVLPLI
;
A
#
# COMPACT_ATOMS: atom_id res chain seq x y z
N MET A 1 -26.72 10.67 8.50
CA MET A 1 -26.17 10.12 7.25
C MET A 1 -24.76 10.66 7.05
N GLU A 2 -23.74 9.85 7.26
CA GLU A 2 -22.37 10.24 6.89
C GLU A 2 -22.25 10.33 5.36
N PHE A 3 -21.59 11.36 4.85
CA PHE A 3 -21.27 11.43 3.43
C PHE A 3 -20.26 10.34 3.10
N LEU A 4 -20.62 9.44 2.20
CA LEU A 4 -19.68 8.48 1.62
C LEU A 4 -18.65 9.24 0.77
N THR A 5 -17.57 9.65 1.42
CA THR A 5 -16.35 10.17 0.80
C THR A 5 -15.60 9.01 0.15
N VAL A 6 -16.13 8.54 -0.99
CA VAL A 6 -15.44 7.66 -1.93
C VAL A 6 -14.07 8.26 -2.23
N HIS A 7 -13.02 7.74 -1.59
CA HIS A 7 -11.62 8.16 -1.62
C HIS A 7 -11.38 9.48 -2.33
N ASP A 8 -11.98 10.52 -1.75
CA ASP A 8 -11.65 11.87 -2.10
C ASP A 8 -10.39 12.16 -1.30
N TYR A 9 -9.27 11.97 -1.98
CA TYR A 9 -7.94 12.28 -1.48
C TYR A 9 -7.86 13.71 -0.94
N ASP A 10 -8.84 14.58 -1.21
CA ASP A 10 -8.82 15.99 -0.85
C ASP A 10 -9.81 16.36 0.28
N LYS A 11 -10.85 15.57 0.56
CA LYS A 11 -11.92 15.97 1.53
C LYS A 11 -11.56 15.93 3.02
N HIS A 12 -10.54 15.18 3.40
CA HIS A 12 -9.94 15.30 4.74
C HIS A 12 -8.67 16.18 4.72
N ILE A 13 -8.39 16.85 3.60
CA ILE A 13 -7.12 17.53 3.30
C ILE A 13 -7.39 19.01 2.95
N GLN A 14 -7.99 19.71 3.91
CA GLN A 14 -7.80 21.16 4.02
C GLN A 14 -6.59 21.47 4.92
N ASN A 15 -6.34 20.65 5.95
CA ASN A 15 -5.22 20.82 6.90
C ASN A 15 -3.96 20.00 6.57
N GLN A 16 -3.92 19.27 5.44
CA GLN A 16 -2.79 18.38 5.09
C GLN A 16 -2.23 18.61 3.67
N GLN A 17 -2.57 19.73 3.01
CA GLN A 17 -1.97 20.07 1.70
C GLN A 17 -0.45 20.24 1.78
N GLU A 18 0.08 20.71 2.91
CA GLU A 18 1.53 20.81 3.13
C GLU A 18 2.25 19.46 3.08
N LEU A 19 1.63 18.35 3.53
CA LEU A 19 2.22 16.99 3.46
C LEU A 19 2.35 16.46 2.02
N ARG A 20 1.72 17.13 1.04
CA ARG A 20 1.90 16.88 -0.39
C ARG A 20 2.87 17.83 -1.07
N SER A 21 3.32 18.86 -0.36
CA SER A 21 4.16 19.91 -0.94
C SER A 21 5.63 19.54 -0.88
N MET A 22 6.40 19.96 -1.89
CA MET A 22 7.86 19.79 -1.94
C MET A 22 8.61 20.80 -1.06
N LYS A 23 7.91 21.52 -0.17
CA LYS A 23 8.42 22.67 0.60
C LYS A 23 9.60 22.31 1.52
N TYR A 24 9.62 21.09 2.04
CA TYR A 24 10.59 20.63 3.03
C TYR A 24 11.61 19.60 2.49
N SER A 25 11.62 19.34 1.18
CA SER A 25 12.67 18.54 0.54
C SER A 25 13.77 19.45 -0.04
N LYS A 26 14.86 18.88 -0.54
CA LYS A 26 15.87 19.57 -1.36
C LYS A 26 16.45 18.56 -2.35
N LEU A 27 16.53 18.89 -3.65
CA LEU A 27 17.30 18.05 -4.57
C LEU A 27 18.78 18.24 -4.25
N VAL A 28 19.40 17.21 -3.68
CA VAL A 28 20.82 17.22 -3.33
C VAL A 28 21.67 16.91 -4.58
N ASN A 29 21.30 15.87 -5.33
CA ASN A 29 21.91 15.53 -6.61
C ASN A 29 20.92 14.74 -7.49
N PHE A 30 21.19 14.62 -8.79
CA PHE A 30 20.46 13.74 -9.70
C PHE A 30 21.47 12.94 -10.53
N ILE A 31 21.49 11.63 -10.33
CA ILE A 31 22.49 10.71 -10.87
C ILE A 31 21.75 9.67 -11.72
N LEU A 32 22.20 9.42 -12.94
CA LEU A 32 21.74 8.25 -13.69
C LEU A 32 22.48 7.02 -13.19
N HIS A 33 21.75 6.06 -12.64
CA HIS A 33 22.28 4.74 -12.30
C HIS A 33 21.25 3.68 -12.66
N SER A 34 21.71 2.53 -13.14
CA SER A 34 20.93 1.32 -13.42
C SER A 34 20.08 0.83 -12.24
N LEU A 35 20.61 0.89 -11.01
CA LEU A 35 19.96 0.38 -9.79
C LEU A 35 19.40 -1.05 -9.95
N HIS A 36 20.08 -1.90 -10.72
CA HIS A 36 19.61 -3.26 -11.02
C HIS A 36 20.14 -4.31 -10.04
N ASN A 37 21.29 -4.04 -9.42
CA ASN A 37 21.96 -4.98 -8.52
C ASN A 37 22.55 -4.25 -7.30
N THR A 38 22.90 -5.00 -6.25
CA THR A 38 23.39 -4.41 -4.99
C THR A 38 24.60 -3.48 -5.13
N LYS A 39 25.53 -3.74 -6.07
CA LYS A 39 26.70 -2.88 -6.28
C LYS A 39 26.28 -1.46 -6.69
N ASP A 40 25.28 -1.35 -7.57
CA ASP A 40 24.71 -0.08 -8.03
C ASP A 40 24.17 0.77 -6.86
N TYR A 41 23.59 0.11 -5.86
CA TYR A 41 23.09 0.79 -4.65
C TYR A 41 24.20 1.17 -3.69
N ILE A 42 25.30 0.40 -3.61
CA ILE A 42 26.49 0.77 -2.83
C ILE A 42 27.12 2.03 -3.42
N GLU A 43 27.31 2.07 -4.74
CA GLU A 43 27.86 3.21 -5.46
C GLU A 43 26.98 4.46 -5.27
N SER A 44 25.67 4.31 -5.48
CA SER A 44 24.70 5.40 -5.23
C SER A 44 24.67 5.89 -3.78
N ALA A 45 24.81 4.98 -2.80
CA ALA A 45 24.85 5.35 -1.38
C ALA A 45 26.17 6.04 -1.01
N ASN A 46 27.31 5.60 -1.54
CA ASN A 46 28.60 6.24 -1.31
C ASN A 46 28.60 7.69 -1.80
N ILE A 47 28.07 7.95 -3.00
CA ILE A 47 27.94 9.33 -3.52
C ILE A 47 27.05 10.18 -2.59
N LEU A 48 25.99 9.61 -2.03
CA LEU A 48 25.14 10.31 -1.05
C LEU A 48 25.92 10.63 0.24
N PHE A 49 26.71 9.69 0.77
CA PHE A 49 27.54 9.91 1.96
C PHE A 49 28.64 10.95 1.72
N GLU A 50 29.36 10.88 0.61
CA GLU A 50 30.35 11.89 0.21
C GLU A 50 29.73 13.30 0.16
N ILE A 51 28.51 13.43 -0.37
CA ILE A 51 27.82 14.73 -0.39
C ILE A 51 27.44 15.19 1.04
N PHE A 52 27.00 14.30 1.93
CA PHE A 52 26.73 14.66 3.33
C PHE A 52 27.99 15.07 4.10
N GLU A 53 29.12 14.37 3.90
CA GLU A 53 30.41 14.73 4.50
C GLU A 53 30.92 16.11 4.03
N ASN A 54 30.64 16.45 2.76
CA ASN A 54 30.99 17.74 2.16
C ASN A 54 30.05 18.90 2.55
N ILE A 55 28.87 18.63 3.12
CA ILE A 55 27.90 19.65 3.56
C ILE A 55 28.17 20.12 5.02
N GLU A 56 29.37 19.88 5.55
CA GLU A 56 29.80 20.17 6.93
C GLU A 56 28.92 19.51 8.02
N GLN A 57 28.10 18.53 7.66
CA GLN A 57 27.20 17.80 8.57
C GLN A 57 27.85 16.55 9.19
N LYS A 58 29.15 16.59 9.49
CA LYS A 58 29.88 15.46 10.10
C LYS A 58 29.29 15.05 11.45
N ASP A 59 28.95 16.02 12.29
CA ASP A 59 28.28 15.77 13.57
C ASP A 59 26.86 15.24 13.41
N TYR A 60 26.20 15.45 12.27
CA TYR A 60 24.87 14.90 12.04
C TYR A 60 24.93 13.38 11.83
N LEU A 61 25.86 12.88 11.02
CA LEU A 61 26.00 11.44 10.76
C LEU A 61 26.48 10.66 12.00
N ASN A 62 27.23 11.30 12.89
CA ASN A 62 27.67 10.70 14.15
C ASN A 62 26.53 10.59 15.19
N ASN A 63 25.51 11.44 15.11
CA ASN A 63 24.45 11.54 16.12
C ASN A 63 23.04 11.13 15.61
N PHE A 64 22.82 11.02 14.30
CA PHE A 64 21.51 10.79 13.70
C PHE A 64 21.53 9.72 12.59
N ILE A 65 20.44 8.96 12.49
CA ILE A 65 20.27 7.89 11.51
C ILE A 65 19.66 8.48 10.22
N ILE A 66 20.34 8.29 9.07
CA ILE A 66 19.74 8.62 7.76
C ILE A 66 18.60 7.66 7.45
N LEU A 67 17.39 8.19 7.35
CA LEU A 67 16.21 7.48 6.87
C LEU A 67 16.15 7.51 5.34
N THR A 68 16.47 6.39 4.68
CA THR A 68 16.22 6.21 3.25
C THR A 68 14.76 5.83 3.01
N ILE A 69 13.91 6.79 2.64
CA ILE A 69 12.58 6.52 2.09
C ILE A 69 12.75 6.11 0.64
N CYS A 70 12.53 4.84 0.35
CA CYS A 70 12.67 4.27 -0.98
C CYS A 70 11.75 3.06 -1.16
N ASP A 71 11.50 2.66 -2.40
CA ASP A 71 10.62 1.53 -2.71
C ASP A 71 11.17 0.19 -2.20
N TRP A 72 10.38 -0.87 -2.38
CA TRP A 72 10.70 -2.17 -1.82
C TRP A 72 12.00 -2.82 -2.40
N PRO A 73 12.22 -2.83 -3.74
CA PRO A 73 13.53 -3.18 -4.30
C PRO A 73 14.68 -2.35 -3.73
N ASN A 74 14.53 -1.03 -3.59
CA ASN A 74 15.56 -0.15 -3.07
C ASN A 74 15.89 -0.46 -1.59
N GLN A 75 14.87 -0.67 -0.74
CA GLN A 75 15.06 -1.07 0.66
C GLN A 75 15.75 -2.43 0.78
N ILE A 76 15.33 -3.41 -0.03
CA ILE A 76 15.99 -4.72 -0.10
C ILE A 76 17.44 -4.55 -0.53
N ASN A 77 17.73 -3.82 -1.60
CA ASN A 77 19.08 -3.76 -2.15
C ASN A 77 20.06 -2.95 -1.28
N LEU A 78 19.61 -1.87 -0.63
CA LEU A 78 20.41 -1.14 0.37
C LEU A 78 20.68 -2.00 1.63
N ARG A 79 19.68 -2.76 2.11
CA ARG A 79 19.90 -3.67 3.24
C ARG A 79 20.76 -4.87 2.85
N ARG A 80 20.55 -5.44 1.66
CA ARG A 80 21.44 -6.45 1.09
C ARG A 80 22.85 -5.88 0.95
N ALA A 81 23.07 -4.62 0.57
CA ALA A 81 24.40 -4.00 0.55
C ALA A 81 25.07 -4.00 1.93
N ILE A 82 24.38 -3.52 2.96
CA ILE A 82 24.89 -3.51 4.34
C ILE A 82 25.15 -4.94 4.84
N THR A 83 24.20 -5.85 4.63
CA THR A 83 24.32 -7.26 5.02
C THR A 83 25.39 -7.99 4.21
N LEU A 84 25.61 -7.68 2.93
CA LEU A 84 26.61 -8.27 2.04
C LEU A 84 28.03 -7.75 2.32
N LYS A 85 28.14 -6.50 2.80
CA LYS A 85 29.38 -5.95 3.39
C LYS A 85 29.77 -6.67 4.68
N LEU A 86 28.79 -7.27 5.37
CA LEU A 86 29.00 -8.09 6.58
C LEU A 86 29.10 -9.61 6.28
N ASN A 87 28.37 -10.15 5.29
CA ASN A 87 28.26 -11.59 4.94
C ASN A 87 27.74 -11.82 3.49
N LYS A 88 28.48 -12.51 2.61
CA LYS A 88 28.21 -12.63 1.14
C LYS A 88 27.06 -13.60 0.68
N LYS A 89 26.46 -13.29 -0.50
CA LYS A 89 25.69 -14.08 -1.54
C LYS A 89 24.12 -14.00 -1.67
N ASP A 90 23.63 -13.63 -2.88
CA ASP A 90 22.48 -14.02 -3.80
C ASP A 90 21.10 -14.62 -3.32
N ASN A 91 19.96 -14.74 -4.08
CA ASN A 91 19.23 -13.96 -5.14
C ASN A 91 17.75 -14.47 -5.39
N SER A 92 16.90 -13.66 -6.10
CA SER A 92 15.58 -13.90 -6.81
C SER A 92 14.29 -14.42 -6.11
N GLU A 93 13.07 -14.49 -6.73
CA GLU A 93 12.14 -13.43 -7.25
C GLU A 93 10.67 -13.95 -7.53
N ILE A 94 9.66 -13.05 -7.74
CA ILE A 94 8.30 -13.25 -8.39
C ILE A 94 7.17 -13.98 -7.57
N SER A 95 5.86 -14.06 -7.97
CA SER A 95 4.76 -13.04 -8.10
C SER A 95 3.34 -13.67 -8.34
N SER A 96 2.18 -13.05 -7.96
CA SER A 96 0.80 -13.52 -8.34
C SER A 96 -0.38 -12.51 -8.20
N GLN A 97 -1.48 -12.69 -8.96
CA GLN A 97 -2.60 -11.72 -9.20
C GLN A 97 -3.91 -11.95 -8.37
N ILE A 98 -4.91 -11.07 -8.54
CA ILE A 98 -6.17 -10.96 -7.75
C ILE A 98 -7.41 -11.03 -8.68
N LEU A 99 -8.51 -11.64 -8.23
CA LEU A 99 -9.78 -11.74 -8.97
C LEU A 99 -11.03 -11.52 -8.09
N ILE A 100 -11.64 -10.32 -8.15
CA ILE A 100 -12.96 -10.00 -7.54
C ILE A 100 -13.86 -9.12 -8.48
N TYR A 101 -13.31 -8.53 -9.55
CA TYR A 101 -13.92 -7.37 -10.22
C TYR A 101 -15.17 -7.64 -11.10
N HIS A 102 -15.26 -8.80 -11.79
CA HIS A 102 -16.21 -8.99 -12.90
C HIS A 102 -17.69 -8.78 -12.52
N ASN A 103 -18.10 -9.23 -11.32
CA ASN A 103 -19.50 -9.17 -10.89
C ASN A 103 -20.01 -7.73 -10.62
N LEU A 104 -19.11 -6.75 -10.47
CA LEU A 104 -19.49 -5.38 -10.07
C LEU A 104 -19.74 -4.42 -11.25
N PHE A 105 -19.17 -4.71 -12.43
CA PHE A 105 -19.20 -3.79 -13.58
C PHE A 105 -19.93 -4.32 -14.82
N GLY A 106 -20.39 -5.57 -14.77
CA GLY A 106 -21.15 -6.24 -15.81
C GLY A 106 -20.27 -7.07 -16.75
N GLU A 107 -20.80 -8.20 -17.21
CA GLU A 107 -20.08 -9.22 -17.99
C GLU A 107 -19.43 -8.65 -19.27
N ASN A 108 -20.10 -7.69 -19.91
CA ASN A 108 -19.66 -7.09 -21.17
C ASN A 108 -18.54 -6.03 -21.04
N LYS A 109 -17.84 -5.95 -19.90
CA LYS A 109 -16.71 -5.01 -19.71
C LYS A 109 -15.38 -5.71 -19.51
N ILE A 110 -14.59 -5.72 -20.58
CA ILE A 110 -13.18 -6.11 -20.56
C ILE A 110 -12.43 -5.22 -19.57
N LEU A 111 -11.70 -5.84 -18.63
CA LEU A 111 -10.86 -5.15 -17.67
C LEU A 111 -9.57 -4.69 -18.36
N VAL A 112 -9.20 -3.42 -18.19
CA VAL A 112 -7.80 -3.01 -18.41
C VAL A 112 -6.96 -3.73 -17.35
N GLN A 113 -5.88 -4.42 -17.75
CA GLN A 113 -5.04 -5.26 -16.86
C GLN A 113 -4.59 -4.59 -15.55
N LYS A 114 -4.58 -3.24 -15.49
CA LYS A 114 -4.34 -2.43 -14.28
C LYS A 114 -5.51 -1.45 -14.08
N PRO A 115 -6.54 -1.79 -13.28
CA PRO A 115 -7.60 -0.83 -12.95
C PRO A 115 -7.06 0.35 -12.13
N LYS A 116 -7.62 1.55 -12.36
CA LYS A 116 -7.21 2.77 -11.64
C LYS A 116 -7.46 2.62 -10.13
N SER A 117 -6.51 3.00 -9.27
CA SER A 117 -6.62 2.86 -7.81
C SER A 117 -7.96 3.39 -7.25
N ARG A 118 -8.41 4.58 -7.68
CA ARG A 118 -9.70 5.18 -7.28
C ARG A 118 -10.93 4.28 -7.53
N LEU A 119 -10.85 3.37 -8.50
CA LEU A 119 -11.91 2.41 -8.79
C LEU A 119 -11.86 1.22 -7.80
N ILE A 120 -10.66 0.77 -7.45
CA ILE A 120 -10.42 -0.23 -6.40
C ILE A 120 -10.92 0.32 -5.05
N ASP A 121 -10.51 1.54 -4.70
CA ASP A 121 -10.91 2.26 -3.50
C ASP A 121 -12.44 2.39 -3.37
N LEU A 122 -13.12 2.73 -4.48
CA LEU A 122 -14.59 2.77 -4.54
C LEU A 122 -15.22 1.40 -4.26
N ILE A 123 -14.71 0.34 -4.88
CA ILE A 123 -15.20 -1.04 -4.69
C ILE A 123 -15.06 -1.45 -3.23
N LEU A 124 -13.85 -1.32 -2.66
CA LEU A 124 -13.56 -1.70 -1.28
C LEU A 124 -14.45 -0.90 -0.30
N SER A 125 -14.55 0.43 -0.51
CA SER A 125 -15.40 1.29 0.31
C SER A 125 -16.86 0.84 0.27
N LEU A 126 -17.45 0.70 -0.92
CA LEU A 126 -18.86 0.31 -1.04
C LEU A 126 -19.10 -1.09 -0.49
N THR A 127 -18.21 -2.05 -0.74
CA THR A 127 -18.29 -3.41 -0.18
C THR A 127 -18.30 -3.38 1.34
N PHE A 128 -17.45 -2.55 1.97
CA PHE A 128 -17.39 -2.42 3.43
C PHE A 128 -18.67 -1.83 4.02
N TYR A 129 -19.20 -0.75 3.43
CA TYR A 129 -20.44 -0.12 3.92
C TYR A 129 -21.67 -1.01 3.69
N GLU A 130 -21.77 -1.70 2.55
CA GLU A 130 -22.91 -2.57 2.27
C GLU A 130 -22.83 -3.91 3.02
N TRP A 131 -21.62 -4.43 3.27
CA TRP A 131 -21.41 -5.56 4.17
C TRP A 131 -21.99 -5.26 5.56
N LYS A 132 -21.64 -4.11 6.15
CA LYS A 132 -22.20 -3.68 7.45
C LYS A 132 -23.75 -3.67 7.49
N ASN A 133 -24.40 -3.31 6.38
CA ASN A 133 -25.86 -3.25 6.31
C ASN A 133 -26.50 -4.65 6.35
N ILE A 134 -25.86 -5.66 5.76
CA ILE A 134 -26.40 -7.04 5.67
C ILE A 134 -25.78 -8.02 6.67
N ARG A 135 -24.66 -7.66 7.32
CA ARG A 135 -23.86 -8.53 8.18
C ARG A 135 -24.69 -9.29 9.20
N ASN A 136 -25.58 -8.59 9.92
CA ASN A 136 -26.40 -9.22 10.96
C ASN A 136 -27.43 -10.19 10.38
N LEU A 137 -27.96 -9.93 9.17
CA LEU A 137 -28.86 -10.87 8.48
C LEU A 137 -28.11 -12.16 8.09
N ILE A 138 -26.87 -12.03 7.61
CA ILE A 138 -26.03 -13.16 7.26
C ILE A 138 -25.61 -13.95 8.51
N ILE A 139 -25.14 -13.29 9.58
CA ILE A 139 -24.75 -13.98 10.82
C ILE A 139 -25.95 -14.71 11.44
N ASN A 140 -27.12 -14.08 11.51
CA ASN A 140 -28.33 -14.74 12.03
C ASN A 140 -28.81 -15.90 11.15
N ARG A 141 -28.46 -15.92 9.85
CA ARG A 141 -28.81 -17.01 8.93
C ARG A 141 -27.85 -18.21 9.02
N PHE A 142 -26.59 -17.96 9.40
CA PHE A 142 -25.56 -18.99 9.51
C PHE A 142 -25.32 -19.46 10.96
N GLU A 143 -25.78 -18.70 11.97
CA GLU A 143 -25.69 -19.04 13.39
C GLU A 143 -24.28 -19.52 13.80
N ASN A 144 -24.16 -20.79 14.23
CA ASN A 144 -22.92 -21.42 14.67
C ASN A 144 -22.29 -22.34 13.60
N ILE A 145 -22.66 -22.19 12.32
CA ILE A 145 -22.13 -23.01 11.22
C ILE A 145 -20.63 -22.74 11.03
N LYS A 146 -19.81 -23.79 11.20
CA LYS A 146 -18.34 -23.76 11.03
C LYS A 146 -17.89 -24.11 9.61
N ASP A 147 -18.64 -23.69 8.58
CA ASP A 147 -18.27 -23.93 7.19
C ASP A 147 -17.08 -23.03 6.78
N ILE A 148 -16.15 -23.59 6.02
CA ILE A 148 -14.86 -22.94 5.75
C ILE A 148 -14.94 -21.86 4.67
N GLU A 149 -15.87 -21.95 3.71
CA GLU A 149 -16.14 -20.86 2.76
C GLU A 149 -16.78 -19.68 3.51
N TYR A 150 -17.76 -19.99 4.38
CA TYR A 150 -18.42 -18.99 5.21
C TYR A 150 -17.42 -18.25 6.10
N LEU A 151 -16.62 -18.97 6.90
CA LEU A 151 -15.64 -18.38 7.80
C LEU A 151 -14.55 -17.59 7.05
N THR A 152 -14.11 -18.06 5.88
CA THR A 152 -13.16 -17.33 5.03
C THR A 152 -13.75 -16.02 4.51
N MET A 153 -15.02 -16.01 4.11
CA MET A 153 -15.71 -14.79 3.67
C MET A 153 -15.99 -13.82 4.81
N ILE A 154 -16.29 -14.31 6.02
CA ILE A 154 -16.41 -13.46 7.22
C ILE A 154 -15.06 -12.81 7.54
N ASP A 155 -13.95 -13.56 7.62
CA ASP A 155 -12.61 -13.01 7.87
C ASP A 155 -12.19 -11.96 6.82
N LEU A 156 -12.50 -12.21 5.54
CA LEU A 156 -12.23 -11.25 4.47
C LEU A 156 -12.99 -9.93 4.68
N LEU A 157 -14.28 -9.99 5.06
CA LEU A 157 -15.17 -8.83 5.13
C LEU A 157 -15.13 -8.08 6.48
N ASP A 158 -14.94 -8.79 7.60
CA ASP A 158 -14.86 -8.21 8.95
C ASP A 158 -13.44 -7.80 9.36
N ASN A 159 -12.41 -8.50 8.88
CA ASN A 159 -11.02 -8.19 9.23
C ASN A 159 -10.28 -7.53 8.06
N SER A 160 -10.04 -8.26 6.97
CA SER A 160 -9.12 -7.82 5.90
C SER A 160 -9.57 -6.55 5.17
N LEU A 161 -10.87 -6.44 4.85
CA LEU A 161 -11.45 -5.31 4.14
C LEU A 161 -11.41 -3.99 4.95
N PRO A 162 -11.97 -3.89 6.18
CA PRO A 162 -11.85 -2.67 6.97
C PRO A 162 -10.41 -2.32 7.31
N PHE A 163 -9.55 -3.32 7.45
CA PHE A 163 -8.14 -3.13 7.73
C PHE A 163 -7.40 -2.43 6.59
N THR A 164 -7.52 -2.93 5.35
CA THR A 164 -6.92 -2.30 4.15
C THR A 164 -7.41 -0.87 3.95
N LEU A 165 -8.70 -0.60 4.20
CA LEU A 165 -9.25 0.75 4.15
C LEU A 165 -8.69 1.67 5.24
N LYS A 166 -8.53 1.20 6.49
CA LYS A 166 -8.16 2.03 7.65
C LYS A 166 -6.67 2.32 7.78
N ILE A 167 -5.78 1.38 7.46
CA ILE A 167 -4.38 1.46 7.89
C ILE A 167 -3.68 2.73 7.37
N TYR A 168 -3.81 3.03 6.08
CA TYR A 168 -3.20 4.22 5.50
C TYR A 168 -4.06 5.48 5.70
N THR A 169 -5.38 5.37 5.49
CA THR A 169 -6.28 6.54 5.49
C THR A 169 -6.52 7.15 6.87
N LYS A 170 -6.56 6.30 7.91
CA LYS A 170 -6.87 6.70 9.29
C LYS A 170 -5.67 6.58 10.20
N LEU A 171 -4.97 5.44 10.22
CA LEU A 171 -3.91 5.22 11.22
C LEU A 171 -2.65 6.01 10.86
N PHE A 172 -2.09 5.78 9.68
CA PHE A 172 -0.90 6.48 9.20
C PHE A 172 -1.11 8.01 9.06
N LYS A 173 -2.14 8.44 8.30
CA LYS A 173 -2.39 9.86 8.02
C LYS A 173 -2.81 10.70 9.23
N CYS A 174 -3.55 10.13 10.19
CA CYS A 174 -3.89 10.82 11.44
C CYS A 174 -2.83 10.62 12.54
N ARG A 175 -1.65 10.06 12.21
CA ARG A 175 -0.51 9.85 13.11
C ARG A 175 -0.84 8.99 14.35
N ILE A 176 -1.75 8.04 14.20
CA ILE A 176 -2.13 7.10 15.27
C ILE A 176 -1.08 5.97 15.31
N TYR A 177 0.03 6.26 15.98
CA TYR A 177 1.25 5.44 15.94
C TYR A 177 1.05 4.00 16.43
N GLU A 178 0.48 3.82 17.62
CA GLU A 178 0.31 2.49 18.25
C GLU A 178 -0.59 1.58 17.39
N GLY A 179 -1.76 2.10 16.99
CA GLY A 179 -2.67 1.39 16.09
C GLY A 179 -2.04 1.09 14.72
N TYR A 180 -1.14 1.95 14.22
CA TYR A 180 -0.36 1.68 13.02
C TYR A 180 0.66 0.54 13.24
N LEU A 181 1.40 0.51 14.36
CA LEU A 181 2.31 -0.59 14.70
C LEU A 181 1.60 -1.94 14.80
N GLU A 182 0.49 -2.01 15.55
CA GLU A 182 -0.35 -3.21 15.58
C GLU A 182 -0.79 -3.63 14.17
N SER A 183 -1.09 -2.63 13.33
CA SER A 183 -1.50 -2.88 11.96
C SER A 183 -0.34 -3.40 11.11
N ILE A 184 0.91 -3.02 11.35
CA ILE A 184 2.06 -3.65 10.67
C ILE A 184 2.17 -5.14 11.03
N VAL A 185 1.93 -5.53 12.29
CA VAL A 185 1.86 -6.96 12.68
C VAL A 185 0.71 -7.67 11.96
N LYS A 186 -0.46 -7.03 11.82
CA LYS A 186 -1.61 -7.58 11.07
C LYS A 186 -1.33 -7.67 9.56
N ILE A 187 -0.60 -6.71 8.96
CA ILE A 187 -0.11 -6.80 7.57
C ILE A 187 0.80 -8.03 7.45
N TRP A 188 1.71 -8.25 8.39
CA TRP A 188 2.65 -9.36 8.34
C TRP A 188 1.94 -10.72 8.27
N VAL A 189 0.99 -10.95 9.17
CA VAL A 189 0.17 -12.18 9.20
C VAL A 189 -0.58 -12.35 7.88
N LEU A 190 -1.18 -11.28 7.34
CA LEU A 190 -1.86 -11.33 6.04
C LEU A 190 -0.90 -11.63 4.88
N PHE A 191 0.29 -11.05 4.86
CA PHE A 191 1.30 -11.33 3.83
C PHE A 191 1.83 -12.77 3.91
N GLN A 192 1.96 -13.32 5.12
CA GLN A 192 2.36 -14.71 5.31
C GLN A 192 1.24 -15.67 4.87
N ARG A 193 -0.02 -15.44 5.29
CA ARG A 193 -1.20 -16.22 4.84
C ARG A 193 -1.37 -16.17 3.32
N LEU A 194 -1.28 -14.99 2.72
CA LEU A 194 -1.45 -14.77 1.27
C LEU A 194 -0.18 -15.10 0.44
N GLN A 195 0.81 -15.77 1.02
CA GLN A 195 2.06 -16.20 0.35
C GLN A 195 2.74 -15.05 -0.44
N ARG A 196 2.71 -13.84 0.14
CA ARG A 196 3.32 -12.65 -0.45
C ARG A 196 4.82 -12.64 -0.16
N HIS A 197 5.55 -13.63 -0.69
CA HIS A 197 6.99 -13.82 -0.47
C HIS A 197 7.85 -12.58 -0.77
N ASN A 198 7.42 -11.76 -1.74
CA ASN A 198 8.05 -10.46 -1.98
C ASN A 198 7.91 -9.54 -0.76
N TYR A 199 6.72 -9.44 -0.15
CA TYR A 199 6.40 -8.41 0.84
C TYR A 199 6.41 -8.88 2.30
N ASN A 200 6.38 -10.19 2.59
CA ASN A 200 6.27 -10.71 3.96
C ASN A 200 7.45 -10.33 4.88
N LYS A 201 8.58 -9.89 4.33
CA LYS A 201 9.70 -9.34 5.09
C LYS A 201 9.56 -7.84 5.41
N ALA A 202 8.73 -7.08 4.68
CA ALA A 202 8.65 -5.62 4.83
C ALA A 202 8.12 -5.18 6.21
N PRO A 203 7.02 -5.76 6.73
CA PRO A 203 6.55 -5.50 8.09
C PRO A 203 7.61 -5.82 9.15
N LEU A 204 8.29 -6.96 9.02
CA LEU A 204 9.32 -7.39 9.97
C LEU A 204 10.53 -6.47 9.99
N ILE A 205 10.96 -5.99 8.83
CA ILE A 205 12.05 -5.02 8.71
C ILE A 205 11.68 -3.70 9.39
N PHE A 206 10.46 -3.20 9.18
CA PHE A 206 9.97 -1.99 9.85
C PHE A 206 9.92 -2.17 11.38
N LEU A 207 9.30 -3.26 11.85
CA LEU A 207 9.20 -3.57 13.28
C LEU A 207 10.59 -3.76 13.92
N SER A 208 11.51 -4.45 13.26
CA SER A 208 12.89 -4.63 13.72
C SER A 208 13.62 -3.31 13.89
N ASN A 209 13.47 -2.36 12.96
CA ASN A 209 14.05 -1.03 13.12
C ASN A 209 13.41 -0.28 14.30
N VAL A 210 12.08 -0.29 14.40
CA VAL A 210 11.34 0.37 15.49
C VAL A 210 11.76 -0.17 16.85
N PHE A 211 11.86 -1.50 17.00
CA PHE A 211 12.30 -2.12 18.24
C PHE A 211 13.77 -1.80 18.54
N TYR A 212 14.66 -1.87 17.55
CA TYR A 212 16.06 -1.47 17.72
C TYR A 212 16.20 0.00 18.15
N TRP A 213 15.47 0.92 17.52
CA TRP A 213 15.46 2.34 17.88
C TRP A 213 14.89 2.60 19.27
N THR A 214 13.86 1.84 19.67
CA THR A 214 13.23 1.94 21.00
C THR A 214 14.17 1.41 22.10
N LEU A 215 14.80 0.24 21.88
CA LEU A 215 15.67 -0.41 22.87
C LEU A 215 16.98 0.32 23.12
N ASN A 216 17.47 1.10 22.14
CA ASN A 216 18.70 1.88 22.24
C ASN A 216 18.40 3.40 22.37
N GLU A 217 17.17 3.78 22.71
CA GLU A 217 16.74 5.15 23.01
C GLU A 217 17.08 6.20 21.91
N TYR A 218 17.10 5.79 20.64
CA TYR A 218 17.42 6.70 19.54
C TYR A 218 16.32 7.77 19.37
N PRO A 219 16.66 9.08 19.30
CA PRO A 219 15.68 10.19 19.20
C PRO A 219 14.69 10.09 18.03
N ILE A 220 15.05 9.33 17.00
CA ILE A 220 14.19 8.98 15.85
C ILE A 220 12.84 8.38 16.27
N ILE A 221 12.76 7.67 17.40
CA ILE A 221 11.53 7.00 17.84
C ILE A 221 10.43 8.01 18.18
N ASP A 222 10.77 9.15 18.78
CA ASP A 222 9.80 10.18 19.15
C ASP A 222 9.41 11.04 17.95
N ILE A 223 10.32 11.22 16.99
CA ILE A 223 9.98 11.80 15.68
C ILE A 223 8.97 10.88 14.96
N LEU A 224 9.21 9.56 14.96
CA LEU A 224 8.33 8.57 14.32
C LEU A 224 6.94 8.53 14.98
N LYS A 225 6.86 8.53 16.32
CA LYS A 225 5.60 8.61 17.09
C LYS A 225 4.81 9.87 16.75
N ASN A 226 5.45 11.03 16.85
CA ASN A 226 4.77 12.34 16.75
C ASN A 226 4.48 12.77 15.29
N ASN A 227 5.24 12.26 14.32
CA ASN A 227 5.23 12.72 12.93
C ASN A 227 5.14 11.59 11.90
N LEU A 228 4.58 10.43 12.25
CA LEU A 228 4.42 9.25 11.38
C LEU A 228 4.06 9.57 9.92
N SER A 229 3.09 10.47 9.70
CA SER A 229 2.59 10.85 8.37
C SER A 229 3.63 11.51 7.45
N ILE A 230 4.74 12.01 7.99
CA ILE A 230 5.84 12.64 7.22
C ILE A 230 6.67 11.56 6.49
N PHE A 231 6.73 10.34 7.00
CA PHE A 231 7.50 9.22 6.43
C PHE A 231 6.77 8.58 5.24
N ASN A 232 6.55 9.35 4.18
CA ASN A 232 5.90 8.91 2.95
C ASN A 232 6.77 9.17 1.71
N ASP A 233 6.57 8.34 0.70
CA ASP A 233 7.21 8.35 -0.62
C ASP A 233 6.52 9.26 -1.65
N TYR A 234 5.33 9.80 -1.32
CA TYR A 234 4.49 10.57 -2.22
C TYR A 234 5.19 11.79 -2.83
N PHE A 235 6.11 12.43 -2.10
CA PHE A 235 6.99 13.48 -2.64
C PHE A 235 7.84 12.96 -3.82
N VAL A 236 8.46 11.80 -3.63
CA VAL A 236 9.37 11.17 -4.60
C VAL A 236 8.60 10.69 -5.83
N GLU A 237 7.44 10.05 -5.64
CA GLU A 237 6.55 9.64 -6.73
C GLU A 237 6.10 10.83 -7.58
N ASN A 238 5.71 11.95 -6.95
CA ASN A 238 5.29 13.17 -7.64
C ASN A 238 6.46 13.80 -8.43
N PHE A 239 7.65 13.88 -7.84
CA PHE A 239 8.84 14.42 -8.51
C PHE A 239 9.19 13.62 -9.76
N TYR A 240 9.24 12.28 -9.64
CA TYR A 240 9.48 11.41 -10.80
C TYR A 240 8.35 11.48 -11.84
N SER A 241 7.09 11.62 -11.42
CA SER A 241 5.96 11.73 -12.35
C SER A 241 6.05 12.98 -13.22
N SER A 242 6.41 14.12 -12.63
CA SER A 242 6.56 15.37 -13.38
C SER A 242 7.84 15.42 -14.21
N LEU A 243 8.94 14.83 -13.73
CA LEU A 243 10.13 14.63 -14.55
C LEU A 243 9.79 13.81 -15.81
N ARG A 244 9.13 12.65 -15.65
CA ARG A 244 8.67 11.81 -16.77
C ARG A 244 7.71 12.52 -17.71
N TYR A 245 6.85 13.41 -17.21
CA TYR A 245 5.95 14.20 -18.07
C TYR A 245 6.72 15.23 -18.92
N GLN A 246 7.82 15.78 -18.38
CA GLN A 246 8.65 16.76 -19.08
C GLN A 246 9.78 16.15 -19.93
N THR A 247 10.10 14.86 -19.78
CA THR A 247 11.17 14.16 -20.51
C THR A 247 10.63 13.14 -21.53
N ALA A 248 11.26 13.05 -22.69
CA ALA A 248 11.06 11.96 -23.65
C ALA A 248 12.23 10.95 -23.59
N GLU A 249 12.03 9.74 -24.12
CA GLU A 249 13.08 8.70 -24.21
C GLU A 249 14.32 9.14 -25.00
N SER A 250 14.16 10.13 -25.89
CA SER A 250 15.26 10.74 -26.65
C SER A 250 16.04 11.82 -25.90
N ASN A 251 15.67 12.18 -24.66
CA ASN A 251 16.42 13.17 -23.89
C ASN A 251 17.73 12.58 -23.35
N THR A 252 18.82 13.33 -23.50
CA THR A 252 20.13 12.95 -22.96
C THR A 252 20.18 13.10 -21.44
N ASN A 253 21.09 12.40 -20.78
CA ASN A 253 21.29 12.45 -19.32
C ASN A 253 21.40 13.89 -18.80
N ILE A 254 22.13 14.75 -19.52
CA ILE A 254 22.32 16.17 -19.18
C ILE A 254 20.98 16.93 -19.23
N GLN A 255 20.15 16.68 -20.25
CA GLN A 255 18.83 17.30 -20.39
C GLN A 255 17.86 16.85 -19.29
N ILE A 256 17.93 15.57 -18.88
CA ILE A 256 17.14 15.04 -17.76
C ILE A 256 17.58 15.69 -16.44
N ILE A 257 18.89 15.78 -16.17
CA ILE A 257 19.44 16.45 -14.98
C ILE A 257 19.06 17.94 -14.96
N GLN A 258 19.13 18.64 -16.10
CA GLN A 258 18.70 20.03 -16.21
C GLN A 258 17.21 20.20 -15.89
N LYS A 259 16.33 19.35 -16.45
CA LYS A 259 14.89 19.37 -16.14
C LYS A 259 14.61 19.06 -14.66
N ALA A 260 15.32 18.11 -14.05
CA ALA A 260 15.21 17.83 -12.62
C ALA A 260 15.61 19.05 -11.75
N LYS A 261 16.64 19.79 -12.14
CA LYS A 261 17.04 21.04 -11.45
C LYS A 261 16.01 22.17 -11.63
N VAL A 262 15.43 22.32 -12.81
CA VAL A 262 14.34 23.29 -13.06
C VAL A 262 13.12 22.97 -12.19
N ILE A 263 12.69 21.71 -12.17
CA ILE A 263 11.62 21.21 -11.28
C ILE A 263 11.92 21.52 -9.80
N ASP A 264 13.17 21.38 -9.33
CA ASP A 264 13.52 21.68 -7.93
C ASP A 264 13.56 23.19 -7.61
N ILE A 265 13.83 24.05 -8.58
CA ILE A 265 13.76 25.50 -8.43
C ILE A 265 12.28 25.94 -8.39
N GLU A 266 11.49 25.48 -9.36
CA GLU A 266 10.09 25.87 -9.55
C GLU A 266 9.14 25.29 -8.49
N ARG A 267 9.51 24.21 -7.78
CA ARG A 267 8.67 23.54 -6.77
C ARG A 267 8.09 24.44 -5.67
N ASN A 268 8.69 25.61 -5.44
CA ASN A 268 8.21 26.57 -4.46
C ASN A 268 7.21 27.58 -5.02
N ASP A 269 7.14 27.73 -6.35
CA ASP A 269 6.14 28.52 -7.03
C ASP A 269 4.72 27.99 -6.74
N LYS A 270 3.76 28.91 -6.62
CA LYS A 270 2.36 28.62 -6.34
C LYS A 270 1.67 28.02 -7.56
N GLU A 271 2.00 28.46 -8.78
CA GLU A 271 1.46 27.90 -10.03
C GLU A 271 1.98 26.49 -10.26
N PHE A 272 3.28 26.27 -10.06
CA PHE A 272 3.89 24.95 -10.12
C PHE A 272 3.26 24.01 -9.07
N LYS A 273 3.16 24.43 -7.79
CA LYS A 273 2.45 23.65 -6.74
C LYS A 273 1.02 23.28 -7.17
N ASN A 274 0.28 24.22 -7.77
CA ASN A 274 -1.09 23.97 -8.23
C ASN A 274 -1.17 22.94 -9.37
N ALA A 275 -0.17 22.84 -10.24
CA ALA A 275 -0.12 21.81 -11.29
C ALA A 275 0.01 20.38 -10.71
N PHE A 276 0.57 20.23 -9.50
CA PHE A 276 0.76 18.96 -8.80
C PHE A 276 -0.39 18.64 -7.83
N ILE A 277 -1.17 19.65 -7.40
CA ILE A 277 -2.40 19.45 -6.62
C ILE A 277 -3.48 18.90 -7.56
N ASN A 278 -3.68 17.59 -7.50
CA ASN A 278 -4.55 16.84 -8.41
C ASN A 278 -6.04 17.04 -8.09
N VAL A 279 -6.61 18.22 -8.40
CA VAL A 279 -8.00 18.69 -8.11
C VAL A 279 -9.12 17.84 -8.76
N ARG A 280 -8.83 16.61 -9.19
CA ARG A 280 -9.77 15.70 -9.85
C ARG A 280 -10.74 15.06 -8.85
N SER A 281 -11.62 15.87 -8.25
CA SER A 281 -12.74 15.38 -7.43
C SER A 281 -13.75 14.65 -8.32
N THR A 282 -13.68 13.32 -8.38
CA THR A 282 -14.67 12.50 -9.11
C THR A 282 -15.99 12.45 -8.37
N LYS A 283 -16.86 13.46 -8.62
CA LYS A 283 -18.21 13.53 -8.07
C LYS A 283 -19.10 12.44 -8.69
N PHE A 284 -19.27 11.31 -7.99
CA PHE A 284 -20.31 10.35 -8.31
C PHE A 284 -21.69 10.95 -8.02
N SER A 285 -22.64 10.83 -8.95
CA SER A 285 -24.02 11.25 -8.68
C SER A 285 -24.65 10.37 -7.61
N LYS A 286 -25.49 10.97 -6.74
CA LYS A 286 -26.15 10.24 -5.64
C LYS A 286 -26.93 9.02 -6.15
N VAL A 287 -27.64 9.18 -7.27
CA VAL A 287 -28.41 8.10 -7.94
C VAL A 287 -27.50 6.94 -8.36
N LYS A 288 -26.34 7.22 -9.00
CA LYS A 288 -25.38 6.18 -9.41
C LYS A 288 -24.78 5.47 -8.19
N LEU A 289 -24.50 6.19 -7.11
CA LEU A 289 -23.98 5.61 -5.88
C LEU A 289 -25.03 4.71 -5.19
N ILE A 290 -26.30 5.11 -5.15
CA ILE A 290 -27.42 4.28 -4.66
C ILE A 290 -27.58 3.01 -5.51
N SER A 291 -27.48 3.12 -6.84
CA SER A 291 -27.53 1.96 -7.75
C SER A 291 -26.39 0.98 -7.49
N LEU A 292 -25.15 1.48 -7.36
CA LEU A 292 -23.97 0.66 -7.06
C LEU A 292 -24.07 -0.03 -5.69
N LYS A 293 -24.55 0.68 -4.66
CA LYS A 293 -24.83 0.09 -3.34
C LYS A 293 -25.76 -1.10 -3.45
N LYS A 294 -26.96 -0.93 -4.02
CA LYS A 294 -27.94 -2.00 -4.19
C LYS A 294 -27.36 -3.22 -4.93
N LYS A 295 -26.56 -3.00 -5.98
CA LYS A 295 -25.87 -4.09 -6.70
C LYS A 295 -24.88 -4.85 -5.82
N ILE A 296 -24.14 -4.17 -4.96
CA ILE A 296 -23.19 -4.79 -4.03
C ILE A 296 -23.92 -5.55 -2.92
N SER A 297 -24.99 -4.99 -2.35
CA SER A 297 -25.81 -5.70 -1.35
C SER A 297 -26.39 -6.99 -1.96
N LEU A 298 -26.96 -6.93 -3.18
CA LEU A 298 -27.48 -8.09 -3.91
C LEU A 298 -26.38 -9.11 -4.26
N PHE A 299 -25.19 -8.65 -4.68
CA PHE A 299 -24.06 -9.53 -4.96
C PHE A 299 -23.61 -10.29 -3.71
N LEU A 300 -23.44 -9.60 -2.58
CA LEU A 300 -23.04 -10.23 -1.32
C LEU A 300 -24.11 -11.21 -0.82
N LEU A 301 -25.40 -10.86 -0.89
CA LEU A 301 -26.50 -11.77 -0.55
C LEU A 301 -26.49 -13.02 -1.44
N SER A 302 -26.34 -12.88 -2.76
CA SER A 302 -26.24 -14.01 -3.69
C SER A 302 -24.99 -14.86 -3.45
N LEU A 303 -23.88 -14.26 -3.02
CA LEU A 303 -22.66 -14.99 -2.67
C LEU A 303 -22.87 -15.86 -1.41
N PHE A 304 -23.45 -15.30 -0.35
CA PHE A 304 -23.76 -16.06 0.86
C PHE A 304 -24.88 -17.09 0.65
N ASP A 305 -25.83 -16.83 -0.24
CA ASP A 305 -26.87 -17.81 -0.63
C ASP A 305 -26.25 -19.04 -1.32
N LYS A 306 -25.27 -18.84 -2.23
CA LYS A 306 -24.50 -19.93 -2.83
C LYS A 306 -23.72 -20.74 -1.79
N ILE A 307 -23.04 -20.07 -0.86
CA ILE A 307 -22.31 -20.71 0.24
C ILE A 307 -23.29 -21.52 1.12
N TYR A 308 -24.46 -20.96 1.44
CA TYR A 308 -25.49 -21.65 2.22
C TYR A 308 -26.02 -22.92 1.51
N HIS A 309 -26.18 -22.88 0.19
CA HIS A 309 -26.57 -24.06 -0.60
C HIS A 309 -25.44 -25.08 -0.84
N ASN A 310 -24.20 -24.74 -0.50
CA ASN A 310 -23.02 -25.60 -0.63
C ASN A 310 -22.40 -26.03 0.72
N LEU A 311 -23.07 -25.76 1.85
CA LEU A 311 -22.62 -26.16 3.18
C LEU A 311 -22.22 -27.65 3.23
N GLY A 312 -21.02 -27.91 3.74
CA GLY A 312 -20.49 -29.28 3.86
C GLY A 312 -20.12 -29.95 2.52
N ARG A 313 -20.17 -29.24 1.38
CA ARG A 313 -19.67 -29.72 0.07
C ARG A 313 -18.22 -29.32 -0.20
N THR A 314 -17.59 -28.58 0.71
CA THR A 314 -16.17 -28.24 0.68
C THR A 314 -15.35 -29.52 0.82
N LYS A 315 -14.46 -29.78 -0.14
CA LYS A 315 -13.66 -31.01 -0.20
C LYS A 315 -12.21 -30.71 0.13
N ASN A 316 -11.63 -31.49 1.03
CA ASN A 316 -10.18 -31.59 1.15
C ASN A 316 -9.70 -32.50 0.01
N ASN A 317 -9.06 -31.91 -1.00
CA ASN A 317 -8.53 -32.66 -2.14
C ASN A 317 -7.11 -33.19 -1.87
N SER A 318 -6.43 -32.64 -0.85
CA SER A 318 -5.15 -33.09 -0.30
C SER A 318 -4.94 -32.48 1.09
N ASP A 319 -3.90 -32.91 1.82
CA ASP A 319 -3.51 -32.35 3.13
C ASP A 319 -3.16 -30.84 3.11
N GLU A 320 -2.96 -30.24 1.93
CA GLU A 320 -2.63 -28.82 1.77
C GLU A 320 -3.71 -27.98 1.04
N THR A 321 -4.77 -28.59 0.46
CA THR A 321 -5.72 -27.84 -0.39
C THR A 321 -7.19 -28.21 -0.22
N ILE A 322 -8.05 -27.18 -0.33
CA ILE A 322 -9.50 -27.27 -0.21
C ILE A 322 -10.18 -26.68 -1.44
N GLU A 323 -11.20 -27.39 -1.93
CA GLU A 323 -12.06 -26.94 -3.04
C GLU A 323 -13.21 -26.08 -2.52
N PHE A 324 -13.36 -24.89 -3.07
CA PHE A 324 -14.42 -23.93 -2.76
C PHE A 324 -15.54 -24.02 -3.83
N PRO A 325 -16.58 -24.85 -3.63
CA PRO A 325 -17.67 -25.06 -4.60
C PRO A 325 -18.43 -23.78 -4.97
N SER A 326 -18.61 -22.83 -4.04
CA SER A 326 -19.32 -21.58 -4.33
C SER A 326 -18.54 -20.59 -5.20
N PHE A 327 -17.25 -20.88 -5.41
CA PHE A 327 -16.30 -20.05 -6.15
C PHE A 327 -15.87 -20.72 -7.47
N ASN A 328 -16.78 -21.44 -8.11
CA ASN A 328 -16.55 -22.26 -9.32
C ASN A 328 -15.48 -23.35 -9.08
N ASN A 329 -15.61 -24.10 -7.98
CA ASN A 329 -14.70 -25.18 -7.58
C ASN A 329 -13.23 -24.73 -7.51
N ARG A 330 -13.00 -23.50 -7.03
CA ARG A 330 -11.65 -22.94 -6.94
C ARG A 330 -10.87 -23.66 -5.85
N ILE A 331 -9.70 -24.18 -6.22
CA ILE A 331 -8.76 -24.78 -5.27
C ILE A 331 -8.05 -23.66 -4.50
N MET A 332 -8.06 -23.76 -3.17
CA MET A 332 -7.44 -22.84 -2.24
C MET A 332 -6.44 -23.60 -1.36
N ASP A 333 -5.29 -22.98 -1.09
CA ASP A 333 -4.28 -23.50 -0.17
C ASP A 333 -4.72 -23.26 1.29
N ILE A 334 -4.61 -24.30 2.13
CA ILE A 334 -5.05 -24.27 3.53
C ILE A 334 -4.35 -23.16 4.33
N ARG A 335 -3.11 -22.79 3.98
CA ARG A 335 -2.33 -21.73 4.62
C ARG A 335 -2.93 -20.33 4.43
N VAL A 336 -3.82 -20.15 3.46
CA VAL A 336 -4.50 -18.88 3.14
C VAL A 336 -5.76 -18.67 4.01
N LEU A 337 -6.33 -19.76 4.53
CA LEU A 337 -7.58 -19.77 5.29
C LEU A 337 -7.47 -18.94 6.59
N PRO A 338 -8.59 -18.50 7.17
CA PRO A 338 -8.60 -17.88 8.49
C PRO A 338 -7.97 -18.80 9.55
N LEU A 339 -7.23 -18.19 10.45
CA LEU A 339 -6.82 -18.82 11.70
C LEU A 339 -8.06 -18.81 12.61
N ILE A 340 -8.78 -19.93 12.66
CA ILE A 340 -10.03 -20.15 13.41
C ILE A 340 -9.71 -20.68 14.80
#